data_AF-A0A3D5TPT1-F1
#
_entry.id   AF-A0A3D5TPT1-F1
#
_cell.length_a   1.000
_cell.length_b   1.000
_cell.length_c   1.000
_cell.angle_alpha   90.00
_cell.angle_beta   90.00
_cell.angle_gamma   90.00
#
_symmetry.space_group_name_H-M   'P 1'
#
loop_
_entity.id
_entity.type
_entity.pdbx_description
1 polymer ?
#
loop_
_entity_poly.entity_id
_entity_poly.type
_entity_poly.pdbx_seq_one_letter_code
_entity_poly.pdbx_strand_id
1 'polypeptide(L)'
;MLIYLIIVLLFCAIYPLVPRKHIKWLFIALVLALSIMAFFAVPKDTDDLYNYFRTLAKLRRGGFKCLRRMIENGEEHWNSLPVCGFYFYLISLFPDNGMLPAVTIFLAYGSMFWVLWRASQRYEVNKWYLFVASFFILSTYWFYDVCSGIRNGLTFTLFCMFAYLELVEKKYKPLCWLGYLAMCFMHSSGILMMMIRIALLLSGKKNSKFMSVLVFFALILGGAVVPRLGEITNIEYLQLISEKAERATATSGFVNGTQYLVNVSVFVIAVCVFYYAVYVIKKQTEKYESFSDYINFVQLIVFFMLGSITFTLTFIRFARWVIPAVISVVFMVGMQANSNAKIEMLTGRKNKSVIKSGMTLSSNELVINFCMVGYLLVHMWYACNGTSLIWLKFK
;
A
#
# COMPACT_ATOMS: atom_id res chain seq x y z
N MET A 1 -2.27 7.96 19.83
CA MET A 1 -0.90 8.42 19.47
C MET A 1 0.23 7.78 20.31
N LEU A 2 0.35 8.03 21.62
CA LEU A 2 1.52 7.63 22.42
C LEU A 2 1.84 6.12 22.35
N ILE A 3 0.82 5.26 22.44
CA ILE A 3 1.00 3.79 22.35
C ILE A 3 1.63 3.39 21.01
N TYR A 4 1.19 4.00 19.91
CA TYR A 4 1.76 3.76 18.58
C TYR A 4 3.25 4.12 18.54
N LEU A 5 3.59 5.30 19.08
CA LEU A 5 4.98 5.76 19.15
C LEU A 5 5.84 4.82 20.01
N ILE A 6 5.34 4.35 21.15
CA ILE A 6 6.02 3.38 22.01
C ILE A 6 6.29 2.08 21.24
N ILE A 7 5.30 1.54 20.51
CA ILE A 7 5.47 0.33 19.70
C ILE A 7 6.58 0.53 18.65
N VAL A 8 6.58 1.67 17.97
CA VAL A 8 7.60 1.98 16.94
C VAL A 8 8.98 2.18 17.57
N LEU A 9 9.10 2.88 18.69
CA LEU A 9 10.37 3.08 19.40
C LEU A 9 10.94 1.75 19.91
N LEU A 10 10.11 0.88 20.47
CA LEU A 10 10.51 -0.47 20.87
C LEU A 10 10.97 -1.29 19.67
N PHE A 11 10.25 -1.23 18.54
CA PHE A 11 10.70 -1.86 17.31
C PHE A 11 12.08 -1.34 16.88
N CYS A 12 12.29 -0.02 16.84
CA CYS A 12 13.58 0.58 16.48
C CYS A 12 14.72 0.21 17.44
N ALA A 13 14.44 0.10 18.75
CA ALA A 13 15.43 -0.28 19.76
C ALA A 13 15.79 -1.78 19.71
N ILE A 14 14.80 -2.65 19.48
CA ILE A 14 14.99 -4.11 19.45
C ILE A 14 15.56 -4.58 18.11
N TYR A 15 15.23 -3.91 17.00
CA TYR A 15 15.60 -4.36 15.67
C TYR A 15 17.11 -4.60 15.48
N PRO A 16 18.02 -3.69 15.90
CA PRO A 16 19.47 -3.91 15.81
C PRO A 16 19.95 -5.17 16.55
N LEU A 17 19.28 -5.55 17.64
CA LEU A 17 19.65 -6.68 18.49
C LEU A 17 19.22 -8.04 17.90
N VAL A 18 18.16 -8.07 17.09
CA VAL A 18 17.61 -9.32 16.54
C VAL A 18 18.42 -9.82 15.33
N PRO A 19 18.96 -11.06 15.34
CA PRO A 19 19.67 -11.60 14.18
C PRO A 19 18.79 -11.68 12.94
N ARG A 20 19.38 -11.52 11.74
CA ARG A 20 18.65 -11.49 10.45
C ARG A 20 17.65 -12.65 10.27
N LYS A 21 18.06 -13.86 10.65
CA LYS A 21 17.24 -15.09 10.59
C LYS A 21 15.94 -15.01 11.42
N HIS A 22 15.91 -14.18 12.46
CA HIS A 22 14.79 -14.06 13.39
C HIS A 22 13.92 -12.81 13.15
N ILE A 23 14.24 -11.96 12.17
CA ILE A 23 13.48 -10.72 11.89
C ILE A 23 11.99 -11.01 11.59
N LYS A 24 11.65 -12.16 11.00
CA LYS A 24 10.25 -12.56 10.76
C LYS A 24 9.42 -12.57 12.05
N TRP A 25 10.01 -12.99 13.16
CA TRP A 25 9.32 -13.05 14.46
C TRP A 25 9.14 -11.67 15.05
N LEU A 26 10.12 -10.77 14.86
CA LEU A 26 9.99 -9.37 15.23
C LEU A 26 8.86 -8.68 14.45
N PHE A 27 8.73 -8.96 13.15
CA PHE A 27 7.61 -8.45 12.35
C PHE A 27 6.27 -8.99 12.81
N ILE A 28 6.16 -10.28 13.14
CA ILE A 28 4.93 -10.86 13.70
C ILE A 28 4.59 -10.17 15.02
N ALA A 29 5.56 -10.00 15.93
CA ALA A 29 5.35 -9.32 17.20
C ALA A 29 4.90 -7.86 17.01
N LEU A 30 5.52 -7.13 16.09
CA LEU A 30 5.13 -5.76 15.72
C LEU A 30 3.68 -5.70 15.21
N VAL A 31 3.32 -6.56 14.26
CA VAL A 31 1.97 -6.60 13.68
C VAL A 31 0.94 -6.97 14.75
N LEU A 32 1.25 -7.91 15.64
CA LEU A 32 0.38 -8.26 16.77
C LEU A 32 0.22 -7.08 17.73
N ALA A 33 1.29 -6.37 18.08
CA ALA A 33 1.22 -5.18 18.94
C ALA A 33 0.32 -4.08 18.32
N LEU A 34 0.48 -3.82 17.02
CA LEU A 34 -0.37 -2.88 16.27
C LEU A 34 -1.83 -3.32 16.23
N SER A 35 -2.08 -4.62 16.07
CA SER A 35 -3.43 -5.19 16.01
C SER A 35 -4.13 -5.15 17.38
N ILE A 36 -3.41 -5.46 18.47
CA ILE A 36 -3.89 -5.32 19.84
C ILE A 36 -4.20 -3.85 20.13
N MET A 37 -3.34 -2.92 19.72
CA MET A 37 -3.63 -1.51 19.87
C MET A 37 -4.92 -1.12 19.12
N ALA A 38 -5.14 -1.63 17.91
CA ALA A 38 -6.35 -1.38 17.13
C ALA A 38 -7.62 -1.98 17.76
N PHE A 39 -7.50 -3.11 18.48
CA PHE A 39 -8.61 -3.72 19.21
C PHE A 39 -9.24 -2.76 20.23
N PHE A 40 -8.41 -1.98 20.92
CA PHE A 40 -8.85 -1.03 21.94
C PHE A 40 -9.24 0.34 21.37
N ALA A 41 -9.28 0.51 20.04
CA ALA A 41 -9.64 1.79 19.43
C ALA A 41 -11.10 2.18 19.73
N VAL A 42 -11.29 3.40 20.21
CA VAL A 42 -12.62 4.00 20.44
C VAL A 42 -12.97 4.86 19.23
N PRO A 43 -14.01 4.50 18.46
CA PRO A 43 -14.44 5.30 17.32
C PRO A 43 -15.07 6.61 17.79
N LYS A 44 -14.85 7.69 17.03
CA LYS A 44 -15.65 8.91 17.12
C LYS A 44 -16.94 8.77 16.31
N ASP A 45 -17.93 9.59 16.61
CA ASP A 45 -19.22 9.58 15.90
C ASP A 45 -19.09 9.90 14.40
N THR A 46 -18.04 10.62 14.02
CA THR A 46 -17.71 10.96 12.62
C THR A 46 -16.94 9.86 11.90
N ASP A 47 -16.49 8.82 12.60
CA ASP A 47 -15.69 7.74 12.00
C ASP A 47 -16.57 6.69 11.34
N ASP A 48 -16.13 6.17 10.19
CA ASP A 48 -16.74 5.00 9.55
C ASP A 48 -16.82 3.81 10.52
N LEU A 49 -15.83 3.67 11.40
CA LEU A 49 -15.75 2.63 12.42
C LEU A 49 -16.96 2.62 13.38
N TYR A 50 -17.54 3.77 13.69
CA TYR A 50 -18.73 3.87 14.52
C TYR A 50 -19.92 3.17 13.85
N ASN A 51 -20.14 3.45 12.56
CA ASN A 51 -21.19 2.81 11.78
C ASN A 51 -20.92 1.31 11.62
N TYR A 52 -19.67 0.93 11.39
CA TYR A 52 -19.27 -0.47 11.30
C TYR A 52 -19.55 -1.25 12.57
N PHE A 53 -19.34 -0.66 13.76
CA PHE A 53 -19.65 -1.31 15.03
C PHE A 53 -21.14 -1.60 15.20
N ARG A 54 -22.01 -0.69 14.73
CA ARG A 54 -23.47 -0.92 14.71
C ARG A 54 -23.84 -2.04 13.75
N THR A 55 -23.23 -2.06 12.57
CA THR A 55 -23.45 -3.11 11.56
C THR A 55 -22.98 -4.48 12.05
N LEU A 56 -21.84 -4.57 12.74
CA LEU A 56 -21.38 -5.80 13.40
C LEU A 56 -22.37 -6.28 14.46
N ALA A 57 -22.87 -5.38 15.30
CA ALA A 57 -23.85 -5.76 16.33
C ALA A 57 -25.19 -6.22 15.73
N LYS A 58 -25.59 -5.69 14.58
CA LYS A 58 -26.77 -6.17 13.81
C LYS A 58 -26.51 -7.57 13.26
N LEU A 59 -25.36 -7.81 12.63
CA LEU A 59 -24.97 -9.12 12.09
C LEU A 59 -24.83 -10.18 13.19
N ARG A 60 -24.22 -9.84 14.34
CA ARG A 60 -24.06 -10.75 15.47
C ARG A 60 -25.40 -11.24 16.03
N ARG A 61 -26.40 -10.35 16.12
CA ARG A 61 -27.75 -10.69 16.59
C ARG A 61 -28.56 -11.48 15.54
N GLY A 62 -28.41 -11.13 14.27
CA GLY A 62 -29.23 -11.68 13.19
C GLY A 62 -28.63 -12.88 12.44
N GLY A 63 -27.34 -13.17 12.66
CA GLY A 63 -26.60 -14.26 12.04
C GLY A 63 -26.58 -14.20 10.50
N PHE A 64 -26.36 -15.37 9.88
CA PHE A 64 -26.26 -15.49 8.42
C PHE A 64 -27.53 -15.04 7.68
N LYS A 65 -28.72 -15.27 8.26
CA LYS A 65 -29.99 -14.81 7.69
C LYS A 65 -30.01 -13.28 7.54
N CYS A 66 -29.44 -12.56 8.51
CA CYS A 66 -29.32 -11.11 8.41
C CYS A 66 -28.33 -10.69 7.32
N LEU A 67 -27.18 -11.36 7.19
CA LEU A 67 -26.24 -11.09 6.08
C LEU A 67 -26.94 -11.26 4.73
N ARG A 68 -27.62 -12.39 4.52
CA ARG A 68 -28.33 -12.68 3.28
C ARG A 68 -29.35 -11.59 2.95
N ARG A 69 -30.19 -11.21 3.91
CA ARG A 69 -31.16 -10.12 3.74
C ARG A 69 -30.49 -8.78 3.42
N MET A 70 -29.36 -8.46 4.07
CA MET A 70 -28.62 -7.23 3.80
C MET A 70 -28.07 -7.20 2.37
N ILE A 71 -27.60 -8.35 1.85
CA ILE A 71 -27.16 -8.48 0.45
C ILE A 71 -28.35 -8.34 -0.50
N GLU A 72 -29.45 -9.06 -0.26
CA GLU A 72 -30.67 -9.03 -1.10
C GLU A 72 -31.30 -7.62 -1.15
N ASN A 73 -31.27 -6.88 -0.04
CA ASN A 73 -31.80 -5.53 0.06
C ASN A 73 -30.80 -4.43 -0.36
N GLY A 74 -29.57 -4.78 -0.73
CA GLY A 74 -28.53 -3.82 -1.08
C GLY A 74 -28.06 -2.92 0.08
N GLU A 75 -28.27 -3.34 1.34
CA GLU A 75 -27.76 -2.60 2.51
C GLU A 75 -26.23 -2.50 2.45
N GLU A 76 -25.67 -1.33 2.79
CA GLU A 76 -24.22 -1.06 2.74
C GLU A 76 -23.55 -1.30 1.36
N HIS A 77 -24.37 -1.39 0.30
CA HIS A 77 -23.98 -1.78 -1.06
C HIS A 77 -23.42 -3.21 -1.18
N TRP A 78 -23.82 -4.13 -0.29
CA TRP A 78 -23.31 -5.50 -0.29
C TRP A 78 -23.88 -6.41 -1.39
N ASN A 79 -24.95 -6.00 -2.06
CA ASN A 79 -25.36 -6.56 -3.37
C ASN A 79 -24.22 -6.48 -4.39
N SER A 80 -23.55 -5.33 -4.44
CA SER A 80 -22.42 -5.06 -5.35
C SER A 80 -21.06 -5.43 -4.74
N LEU A 81 -20.94 -5.39 -3.41
CA LEU A 81 -19.69 -5.66 -2.67
C LEU A 81 -19.85 -6.83 -1.67
N PRO A 82 -20.19 -8.05 -2.14
CA PRO A 82 -20.56 -9.15 -1.26
C PRO A 82 -19.41 -9.61 -0.37
N VAL A 83 -18.16 -9.56 -0.84
CA VAL A 83 -16.97 -9.95 -0.05
C VAL A 83 -16.82 -9.05 1.18
N CYS A 84 -17.18 -7.77 1.08
CA CYS A 84 -17.23 -6.89 2.25
C CYS A 84 -18.24 -7.38 3.29
N GLY A 85 -19.45 -7.74 2.86
CA GLY A 85 -20.49 -8.28 3.74
C GLY A 85 -20.05 -9.57 4.43
N PHE A 86 -19.47 -10.51 3.67
CA PHE A 86 -18.90 -11.73 4.24
C PHE A 86 -17.77 -11.45 5.24
N TYR A 87 -16.88 -10.51 4.93
CA TYR A 87 -15.83 -10.11 5.86
C TYR A 87 -16.41 -9.60 7.19
N PHE A 88 -17.37 -8.67 7.14
CA PHE A 88 -18.03 -8.16 8.34
C PHE A 88 -18.77 -9.25 9.10
N TYR A 89 -19.43 -10.17 8.39
CA TYR A 89 -20.11 -11.30 9.01
C TYR A 89 -19.15 -12.23 9.74
N LEU A 90 -18.03 -12.62 9.12
CA LEU A 90 -17.02 -13.47 9.76
C LEU A 90 -16.46 -12.82 11.02
N ILE A 91 -16.24 -11.51 11.00
CA ILE A 91 -15.79 -10.77 12.18
C ILE A 91 -16.89 -10.66 13.24
N SER A 92 -18.17 -10.54 12.85
CA SER A 92 -19.30 -10.46 13.79
C SER A 92 -19.47 -11.72 14.65
N LEU A 93 -18.89 -12.86 14.23
CA LEU A 93 -18.84 -14.10 15.02
C LEU A 93 -18.03 -13.94 16.31
N PHE A 94 -17.12 -12.97 16.38
CA PHE A 94 -16.43 -12.62 17.62
C PHE A 94 -17.33 -11.77 18.53
N PRO A 95 -17.19 -11.90 19.86
CA PRO A 95 -18.04 -11.21 20.82
C PRO A 95 -17.82 -9.69 20.83
N ASP A 96 -16.60 -9.22 20.55
CA ASP A 96 -16.22 -7.80 20.61
C ASP A 96 -16.12 -7.16 19.23
N ASN A 97 -16.59 -5.92 19.10
CA ASN A 97 -16.49 -5.12 17.87
C ASN A 97 -15.06 -4.67 17.56
N GLY A 98 -14.20 -4.54 18.58
CA GLY A 98 -12.77 -4.24 18.44
C GLY A 98 -12.01 -5.25 17.58
N MET A 99 -12.56 -6.45 17.38
CA MET A 99 -11.97 -7.45 16.47
C MET A 99 -11.91 -6.97 15.02
N LEU A 100 -12.81 -6.10 14.58
CA LEU A 100 -12.80 -5.58 13.22
C LEU A 100 -11.55 -4.76 12.90
N PRO A 101 -11.24 -3.67 13.63
CA PRO A 101 -10.02 -2.92 13.42
C PRO A 101 -8.77 -3.77 13.72
N ALA A 102 -8.81 -4.66 14.72
CA ALA A 102 -7.70 -5.55 15.05
C ALA A 102 -7.32 -6.48 13.90
N VAL A 103 -8.29 -7.24 13.37
CA VAL A 103 -8.06 -8.16 12.26
C VAL A 103 -7.71 -7.40 10.98
N THR A 104 -8.32 -6.23 10.75
CA THR A 104 -7.97 -5.39 9.59
C THR A 104 -6.51 -4.97 9.62
N ILE A 105 -6.04 -4.45 10.76
CA ILE A 105 -4.64 -4.03 10.94
C ILE A 105 -3.69 -5.23 10.84
N PHE A 106 -4.07 -6.38 11.42
CA PHE A 106 -3.31 -7.61 11.29
C PHE A 106 -3.11 -8.01 9.83
N LEU A 107 -4.18 -8.01 9.04
CA LEU A 107 -4.12 -8.38 7.62
C LEU A 107 -3.36 -7.34 6.79
N ALA A 108 -3.61 -6.04 7.01
CA ALA A 108 -2.97 -4.97 6.26
C ALA A 108 -1.47 -4.86 6.55
N TYR A 109 -1.07 -4.64 7.81
CA TYR A 109 0.35 -4.57 8.14
C TYR A 109 1.04 -5.92 8.01
N GLY A 110 0.37 -7.02 8.38
CA GLY A 110 0.89 -8.37 8.23
C GLY A 110 1.26 -8.70 6.79
N SER A 111 0.38 -8.38 5.83
CA SER A 111 0.69 -8.61 4.41
C SER A 111 1.85 -7.76 3.90
N MET A 112 1.94 -6.47 4.25
CA MET A 112 3.08 -5.63 3.82
C MET A 112 4.41 -6.10 4.42
N PHE A 113 4.44 -6.37 5.73
CA PHE A 113 5.66 -6.86 6.39
C PHE A 113 6.06 -8.25 5.93
N TRP A 114 5.08 -9.10 5.62
CA TRP A 114 5.33 -10.40 5.02
C TRP A 114 5.93 -10.27 3.63
N VAL A 115 5.39 -9.40 2.76
CA VAL A 115 5.97 -9.11 1.45
C VAL A 115 7.40 -8.56 1.57
N LEU A 116 7.64 -7.59 2.47
CA LEU A 116 8.99 -7.08 2.74
C LEU A 116 9.94 -8.20 3.16
N TRP A 117 9.52 -9.05 4.09
CA TRP A 117 10.35 -10.17 4.53
C TRP A 117 10.63 -11.14 3.37
N ARG A 118 9.63 -11.54 2.59
CA ARG A 118 9.78 -12.43 1.42
C ARG A 118 10.74 -11.85 0.39
N ALA A 119 10.58 -10.57 0.03
CA ALA A 119 11.47 -9.86 -0.87
C ALA A 119 12.90 -9.78 -0.33
N SER A 120 13.07 -9.53 0.98
CA SER A 120 14.38 -9.48 1.62
C SER A 120 15.14 -10.81 1.57
N GLN A 121 14.42 -11.94 1.63
CA GLN A 121 15.03 -13.27 1.50
C GLN A 121 15.40 -13.54 0.05
N ARG A 122 14.48 -13.24 -0.89
CA ARG A 122 14.68 -13.50 -2.33
C ARG A 122 15.85 -12.74 -2.92
N TYR A 123 16.04 -11.48 -2.52
CA TYR A 123 17.09 -10.61 -3.06
C TYR A 123 18.26 -10.41 -2.09
N GLU A 124 18.35 -11.23 -1.04
CA GLU A 124 19.43 -11.22 -0.05
C GLU A 124 19.70 -9.85 0.60
N VAL A 125 18.66 -9.03 0.70
CA VAL A 125 18.72 -7.65 1.20
C VAL A 125 19.33 -7.55 2.60
N ASN A 126 20.32 -6.69 2.76
CA ASN A 126 20.94 -6.43 4.05
C ASN A 126 19.91 -5.98 5.12
N LYS A 127 20.32 -6.11 6.38
CA LYS A 127 19.47 -5.79 7.53
C LYS A 127 19.11 -4.30 7.61
N TRP A 128 20.00 -3.42 7.16
CA TRP A 128 19.78 -1.98 7.21
C TRP A 128 18.69 -1.50 6.23
N TYR A 129 18.72 -1.93 4.96
CA TYR A 129 17.71 -1.53 3.99
C TYR A 129 16.33 -2.11 4.33
N LEU A 130 16.29 -3.33 4.90
CA LEU A 130 15.05 -3.90 5.42
C LEU A 130 14.50 -3.08 6.60
N PHE A 131 15.36 -2.58 7.49
CA PHE A 131 14.96 -1.67 8.57
C PHE A 131 14.36 -0.37 8.03
N VAL A 132 15.07 0.31 7.12
CA VAL A 132 14.62 1.58 6.55
C VAL A 132 13.31 1.42 5.78
N ALA A 133 13.16 0.34 5.00
CA ALA A 133 11.90 0.02 4.32
C ALA A 133 10.74 -0.25 5.29
N SER A 134 11.03 -0.94 6.40
CA SER A 134 10.06 -1.21 7.47
C SER A 134 9.63 0.07 8.17
N PHE A 135 10.58 0.97 8.45
CA PHE A 135 10.30 2.27 9.05
C PHE A 135 9.57 3.20 8.08
N PHE A 136 9.80 3.07 6.76
CA PHE A 136 9.00 3.73 5.73
C PHE A 136 7.52 3.35 5.82
N ILE A 137 7.20 2.06 5.95
CA ILE A 137 5.81 1.63 6.15
C ILE A 137 5.22 2.22 7.43
N LEU A 138 5.94 2.12 8.56
CA LEU A 138 5.43 2.62 9.85
C LEU A 138 5.21 4.14 9.84
N SER A 139 6.06 4.91 9.20
CA SER A 139 5.92 6.38 9.15
C SER A 139 4.88 6.86 8.14
N THR A 140 4.76 6.19 6.98
CA THR A 140 3.99 6.70 5.84
C THR A 140 2.67 6.00 5.59
N TYR A 141 2.46 4.79 6.12
CA TYR A 141 1.17 4.10 6.01
C TYR A 141 0.24 4.58 7.14
N TRP A 142 -0.86 5.22 6.76
CA TRP A 142 -1.74 5.92 7.72
C TRP A 142 -2.54 4.94 8.57
N PHE A 143 -2.04 4.63 9.76
CA PHE A 143 -2.61 3.66 10.69
C PHE A 143 -4.09 3.94 11.02
N TYR A 144 -4.42 5.17 11.42
CA TYR A 144 -5.79 5.55 11.80
C TYR A 144 -6.77 5.34 10.66
N ASP A 145 -6.38 5.74 9.45
CA ASP A 145 -7.24 5.67 8.28
C ASP A 145 -7.56 4.23 7.89
N VAL A 146 -6.70 3.26 8.23
CA VAL A 146 -6.99 1.83 8.04
C VAL A 146 -7.77 1.26 9.20
N CYS A 147 -7.50 1.74 10.42
CA CYS A 147 -8.27 1.38 11.61
C CYS A 147 -9.75 1.80 11.47
N SER A 148 -10.01 2.97 10.88
CA SER A 148 -11.35 3.51 10.67
C SER A 148 -11.91 3.19 9.28
N GLY A 149 -11.17 3.53 8.22
CA GLY A 149 -11.53 3.31 6.81
C GLY A 149 -11.17 1.91 6.30
N ILE A 150 -11.57 0.88 7.05
CA ILE A 150 -11.19 -0.54 6.92
C ILE A 150 -11.23 -1.06 5.48
N ARG A 151 -12.31 -0.78 4.75
CA ARG A 151 -12.56 -1.32 3.40
C ARG A 151 -11.45 -0.96 2.40
N ASN A 152 -11.11 0.32 2.28
CA ASN A 152 -10.15 0.76 1.26
C ASN A 152 -8.73 0.29 1.57
N GLY A 153 -8.27 0.51 2.81
CA GLY A 153 -6.92 0.17 3.22
C GLY A 153 -6.64 -1.33 3.07
N LEU A 154 -7.60 -2.18 3.46
CA LEU A 154 -7.48 -3.62 3.30
C LEU A 154 -7.45 -4.03 1.82
N THR A 155 -8.36 -3.49 1.00
CA THR A 155 -8.42 -3.76 -0.45
C THR A 155 -7.11 -3.45 -1.14
N PHE A 156 -6.56 -2.25 -0.96
CA PHE A 156 -5.32 -1.85 -1.64
C PHE A 156 -4.12 -2.70 -1.22
N THR A 157 -3.98 -2.95 0.07
CA THR A 157 -2.81 -3.61 0.62
C THR A 157 -2.77 -5.10 0.28
N LEU A 158 -3.90 -5.80 0.38
CA LEU A 158 -4.00 -7.18 -0.08
C LEU A 158 -3.83 -7.30 -1.59
N PHE A 159 -4.35 -6.34 -2.38
CA PHE A 159 -4.10 -6.31 -3.82
C PHE A 159 -2.59 -6.21 -4.12
N CYS A 160 -1.86 -5.34 -3.41
CA CYS A 160 -0.41 -5.21 -3.56
C CYS A 160 0.33 -6.51 -3.18
N MET A 161 -0.15 -7.23 -2.16
CA MET A 161 0.40 -8.55 -1.79
C MET A 161 0.22 -9.56 -2.92
N PHE A 162 -0.98 -9.68 -3.49
CA PHE A 162 -1.24 -10.58 -4.62
C PHE A 162 -0.41 -10.16 -5.86
N ALA A 163 -0.27 -8.85 -6.10
CA ALA A 163 0.59 -8.31 -7.18
C ALA A 163 2.04 -8.73 -7.01
N TYR A 164 2.58 -8.67 -5.80
CA TYR A 164 3.93 -9.14 -5.52
C TYR A 164 4.06 -10.67 -5.76
N LEU A 165 3.12 -11.47 -5.26
CA LEU A 165 3.17 -12.93 -5.42
C LEU A 165 3.09 -13.37 -6.89
N GLU A 166 2.20 -12.74 -7.65
CA GLU A 166 2.02 -13.04 -9.06
C GLU A 166 3.19 -12.54 -9.91
N LEU A 167 3.64 -11.30 -9.71
CA LEU A 167 4.60 -10.62 -10.58
C LEU A 167 6.05 -10.93 -10.21
N VAL A 168 6.37 -11.11 -8.93
CA VAL A 168 7.75 -11.36 -8.47
C VAL A 168 7.98 -12.84 -8.20
N GLU A 169 7.15 -13.47 -7.36
CA GLU A 169 7.35 -14.88 -6.99
C GLU A 169 6.90 -15.84 -8.10
N LYS A 170 6.03 -15.38 -9.01
CA LYS A 170 5.40 -16.19 -10.07
C LYS A 170 4.63 -17.40 -9.53
N LYS A 171 4.15 -17.34 -8.28
CA LYS A 171 3.46 -18.44 -7.59
C LYS A 171 1.95 -18.20 -7.52
N TYR A 172 1.19 -19.29 -7.48
CA TYR A 172 -0.26 -19.29 -7.24
C TYR A 172 -1.04 -18.33 -8.13
N LYS A 173 -0.70 -18.22 -9.43
CA LYS A 173 -1.29 -17.23 -10.34
C LYS A 173 -2.82 -17.24 -10.34
N PRO A 174 -3.51 -18.39 -10.47
CA PRO A 174 -4.98 -18.41 -10.43
C PRO A 174 -5.53 -17.87 -9.11
N LEU A 175 -4.89 -18.20 -7.99
CA LEU A 175 -5.29 -17.71 -6.67
C LEU A 175 -5.07 -16.21 -6.51
N CYS A 176 -4.01 -15.65 -7.10
CA CYS A 176 -3.78 -14.21 -7.13
C CYS A 176 -4.88 -13.48 -7.92
N TRP A 177 -5.33 -14.05 -9.04
CA TRP A 177 -6.45 -13.54 -9.83
C TRP A 177 -7.78 -13.57 -9.08
N LEU A 178 -8.06 -14.69 -8.39
CA LEU A 178 -9.20 -14.77 -7.47
C LEU A 178 -9.07 -13.74 -6.34
N GLY A 179 -7.86 -13.53 -5.82
CA GLY A 179 -7.56 -12.48 -4.84
C GLY A 179 -7.89 -11.07 -5.36
N TYR A 180 -7.47 -10.72 -6.58
CA TYR A 180 -7.80 -9.43 -7.19
C TYR A 180 -9.32 -9.24 -7.36
N LEU A 181 -10.02 -10.26 -7.83
CA LEU A 181 -11.48 -10.23 -7.99
C LEU A 181 -12.18 -10.08 -6.63
N ALA A 182 -11.72 -10.82 -5.61
CA ALA A 182 -12.23 -10.68 -4.25
C ALA A 182 -12.01 -9.26 -3.71
N MET A 183 -10.88 -8.62 -4.04
CA MET A 183 -10.60 -7.23 -3.64
C MET A 183 -11.51 -6.22 -4.35
N CYS A 184 -11.90 -6.45 -5.62
CA CYS A 184 -12.94 -5.66 -6.30
C CYS A 184 -14.31 -5.77 -5.60
N PHE A 185 -14.67 -6.97 -5.12
CA PHE A 185 -15.90 -7.19 -4.35
C PHE A 185 -15.80 -6.80 -2.87
N MET A 186 -14.60 -6.53 -2.36
CA MET A 186 -14.37 -6.00 -1.01
C MET A 186 -14.60 -4.49 -1.00
N HIS A 187 -14.10 -3.79 -2.02
CA HIS A 187 -14.35 -2.38 -2.19
C HIS A 187 -14.18 -1.98 -3.64
N SER A 188 -15.04 -1.07 -4.11
CA SER A 188 -14.99 -0.60 -5.50
C SER A 188 -13.64 0.04 -5.89
N SER A 189 -12.83 0.52 -4.93
CA SER A 189 -11.48 1.03 -5.23
C SER A 189 -10.54 -0.05 -5.77
N GLY A 190 -10.84 -1.32 -5.52
CA GLY A 190 -10.15 -2.46 -6.12
C GLY A 190 -10.21 -2.44 -7.64
N ILE A 191 -11.25 -1.84 -8.25
CA ILE A 191 -11.34 -1.72 -9.71
C ILE A 191 -10.22 -0.85 -10.28
N LEU A 192 -9.79 0.20 -9.57
CA LEU A 192 -8.70 1.07 -10.03
C LEU A 192 -7.38 0.27 -10.11
N MET A 193 -7.11 -0.55 -9.10
CA MET A 193 -5.95 -1.45 -9.09
C MET A 193 -6.06 -2.54 -10.15
N MET A 194 -7.26 -3.08 -10.35
CA MET A 194 -7.52 -4.06 -11.41
C MET A 194 -7.29 -3.48 -12.80
N MET A 195 -7.75 -2.24 -13.06
CA MET A 195 -7.49 -1.55 -14.33
C MET A 195 -6.00 -1.38 -14.58
N ILE A 196 -5.22 -0.97 -13.57
CA ILE A 196 -3.76 -0.89 -13.67
C ILE A 196 -3.16 -2.26 -13.97
N ARG A 197 -3.65 -3.32 -13.32
CA ARG A 197 -3.18 -4.70 -13.56
C ARG A 197 -3.52 -5.21 -14.95
N ILE A 198 -4.72 -4.96 -15.45
CA ILE A 198 -5.16 -5.30 -16.81
C ILE A 198 -4.34 -4.51 -17.84
N ALA A 199 -4.13 -3.21 -17.61
CA ALA A 199 -3.28 -2.38 -18.45
C ALA A 199 -1.86 -2.96 -18.56
N LEU A 200 -1.28 -3.46 -17.47
CA LEU A 200 0.02 -4.13 -17.50
C LEU A 200 0.02 -5.40 -18.37
N LEU A 201 -1.06 -6.19 -18.35
CA LEU A 201 -1.18 -7.38 -19.20
C LEU A 201 -1.28 -7.01 -20.68
N LEU A 202 -2.14 -6.04 -21.00
CA LEU A 202 -2.37 -5.57 -22.36
C LEU A 202 -1.14 -4.85 -22.93
N SER A 203 -0.33 -4.23 -22.08
CA SER A 203 0.91 -3.56 -22.49
C SER A 203 1.93 -4.52 -23.09
N GLY A 204 1.89 -5.81 -22.73
CA GLY A 204 2.86 -6.81 -23.20
C GLY A 204 4.32 -6.44 -22.93
N LYS A 205 5.26 -7.30 -23.37
CA LYS A 205 6.72 -7.04 -23.24
C LYS A 205 7.25 -5.95 -24.19
N LYS A 206 6.41 -5.27 -24.97
CA LYS A 206 6.83 -4.25 -25.96
C LYS A 206 6.91 -2.85 -25.34
N ASN A 207 8.09 -2.53 -24.81
CA ASN A 207 8.68 -1.19 -24.62
C ASN A 207 7.77 0.04 -24.31
N SER A 208 7.08 -0.02 -23.17
CA SER A 208 7.30 0.79 -21.94
C SER A 208 7.22 2.34 -21.89
N LYS A 209 6.85 3.08 -22.95
CA LYS A 209 6.56 4.54 -22.80
C LYS A 209 5.22 4.97 -23.38
N PHE A 210 4.91 4.53 -24.59
CA PHE A 210 3.68 4.94 -25.28
C PHE A 210 2.42 4.36 -24.62
N MET A 211 2.47 3.12 -24.13
CA MET A 211 1.34 2.48 -23.46
C MET A 211 1.05 3.11 -22.08
N SER A 212 2.09 3.52 -21.34
CA SER A 212 1.91 4.24 -20.07
C SER A 212 1.27 5.62 -20.27
N VAL A 213 1.58 6.29 -21.37
CA VAL A 213 0.94 7.55 -21.78
C VAL A 213 -0.51 7.32 -22.23
N LEU A 214 -0.79 6.23 -22.96
CA LEU A 214 -2.16 5.83 -23.32
C LEU A 214 -3.01 5.47 -22.10
N VAL A 215 -2.43 4.78 -21.11
CA VAL A 215 -3.10 4.48 -19.83
C VAL A 215 -3.35 5.78 -19.05
N PHE A 216 -2.38 6.70 -19.02
CA PHE A 216 -2.54 8.04 -18.46
C PHE A 216 -3.70 8.82 -19.11
N PHE A 217 -3.80 8.84 -20.44
CA PHE A 217 -4.91 9.47 -21.16
C PHE A 217 -6.24 8.73 -20.98
N ALA A 218 -6.23 7.39 -20.95
CA ALA A 218 -7.43 6.59 -20.74
C ALA A 218 -8.00 6.74 -19.31
N LEU A 219 -7.15 7.03 -18.32
CA LEU A 219 -7.57 7.31 -16.95
C LEU A 219 -8.15 8.72 -16.79
N ILE A 220 -7.58 9.71 -17.50
CA ILE A 220 -8.12 11.08 -17.57
C ILE A 220 -9.45 11.09 -18.34
N LEU A 221 -9.53 10.41 -19.50
CA LEU A 221 -10.77 10.21 -20.25
C LEU A 221 -11.77 9.34 -19.47
N GLY A 222 -11.29 8.39 -18.68
CA GLY A 222 -12.07 7.64 -17.71
C GLY A 222 -12.74 8.57 -16.68
N GLY A 223 -12.08 9.64 -16.24
CA GLY A 223 -12.70 10.68 -15.41
C GLY A 223 -13.90 11.39 -16.06
N ALA A 224 -14.01 11.40 -17.39
CA ALA A 224 -15.13 11.99 -18.14
C ALA A 224 -16.19 10.96 -18.58
N VAL A 225 -15.81 9.68 -18.72
CA VAL A 225 -16.68 8.58 -19.20
C VAL A 225 -17.22 7.72 -18.06
N VAL A 226 -16.40 7.43 -17.04
CA VAL A 226 -16.77 6.59 -15.89
C VAL A 226 -17.95 7.15 -15.09
N PRO A 227 -18.04 8.48 -14.83
CA PRO A 227 -19.25 9.08 -14.23
C PRO A 227 -20.54 8.85 -15.01
N ARG A 228 -20.45 8.60 -16.32
CA ARG A 228 -21.60 8.34 -17.20
C ARG A 228 -21.88 6.84 -17.43
N LEU A 229 -21.02 5.94 -16.93
CA LEU A 229 -21.21 4.50 -17.13
C LEU A 229 -22.45 3.97 -16.38
N GLY A 230 -22.77 4.55 -15.23
CA GLY A 230 -23.99 4.22 -14.48
C GLY A 230 -25.28 4.65 -15.18
N GLU A 231 -25.23 5.71 -16.00
CA GLU A 231 -26.37 6.16 -16.81
C GLU A 231 -26.59 5.26 -18.04
N ILE A 232 -25.51 4.71 -18.60
CA ILE A 232 -25.53 3.88 -19.81
C ILE A 232 -25.86 2.41 -19.48
N THR A 233 -25.60 1.96 -18.25
CA THR A 233 -25.70 0.54 -17.88
C THR A 233 -26.62 0.33 -16.67
N ASN A 234 -27.58 -0.58 -16.79
CA ASN A 234 -28.50 -0.93 -15.69
C ASN A 234 -27.88 -1.96 -14.71
N ILE A 235 -26.57 -1.84 -14.45
CA ILE A 235 -25.81 -2.77 -13.59
C ILE A 235 -25.43 -2.02 -12.31
N GLU A 236 -25.94 -2.47 -11.16
CA GLU A 236 -25.74 -1.83 -9.85
C GLU A 236 -24.26 -1.58 -9.51
N TYR A 237 -23.38 -2.53 -9.85
CA TYR A 237 -21.95 -2.39 -9.61
C TYR A 237 -21.32 -1.23 -10.42
N LEU A 238 -21.79 -1.01 -11.66
CA LEU A 238 -21.30 0.09 -12.51
C LEU A 238 -21.87 1.43 -12.04
N GLN A 239 -23.11 1.46 -11.56
CA GLN A 239 -23.70 2.64 -10.91
C GLN A 239 -22.88 3.07 -9.68
N LEU A 240 -22.51 2.12 -8.81
CA LEU A 240 -21.66 2.39 -7.65
C LEU A 240 -20.27 2.94 -8.03
N ILE A 241 -19.71 2.48 -9.16
CA ILE A 241 -18.45 3.02 -9.69
C ILE A 241 -18.66 4.45 -10.20
N SER A 242 -19.76 4.69 -10.93
CA SER A 242 -20.18 6.00 -11.43
C SER A 242 -20.25 7.03 -10.31
N GLU A 243 -21.03 6.75 -9.25
CA GLU A 243 -21.21 7.65 -8.11
C GLU A 243 -19.89 8.01 -7.43
N LYS A 244 -18.97 7.05 -7.33
CA LYS A 244 -17.65 7.28 -6.71
C LYS A 244 -16.73 8.09 -7.62
N ALA A 245 -16.83 7.92 -8.94
CA ALA A 245 -16.11 8.73 -9.91
C ALA A 245 -16.66 10.17 -9.93
N GLU A 246 -17.97 10.36 -9.85
CA GLU A 246 -18.61 11.67 -9.69
C GLU A 246 -18.13 12.38 -8.42
N ARG A 247 -18.12 11.70 -7.27
CA ARG A 247 -17.58 12.32 -6.04
C ARG A 247 -16.10 12.69 -6.17
N ALA A 248 -15.31 11.90 -6.90
CA ALA A 248 -13.91 12.21 -7.15
C ALA A 248 -13.74 13.43 -8.07
N THR A 249 -14.57 13.58 -9.10
CA THR A 249 -14.57 14.75 -10.00
C THR A 249 -15.14 16.01 -9.32
N ALA A 250 -16.16 15.87 -8.47
CA ALA A 250 -16.71 16.97 -7.67
C ALA A 250 -15.72 17.53 -6.64
N THR A 251 -14.73 16.73 -6.24
CA THR A 251 -13.62 17.15 -5.36
C THR A 251 -12.34 17.49 -6.14
N SER A 252 -12.46 17.70 -7.46
CA SER A 252 -11.34 18.09 -8.30
C SER A 252 -10.92 19.53 -8.02
N GLY A 253 -9.61 19.75 -7.96
CA GLY A 253 -9.01 21.04 -7.63
C GLY A 253 -7.76 20.89 -6.78
N PHE A 254 -6.94 21.94 -6.75
CA PHE A 254 -5.75 21.96 -5.90
C PHE A 254 -6.14 22.34 -4.47
N VAL A 255 -5.77 21.48 -3.52
CA VAL A 255 -6.03 21.68 -2.09
C VAL A 255 -4.73 22.07 -1.40
N ASN A 256 -4.68 23.26 -0.80
CA ASN A 256 -3.48 23.79 -0.14
C ASN A 256 -3.37 23.41 1.36
N GLY A 257 -4.12 22.39 1.80
CA GLY A 257 -4.07 21.92 3.18
C GLY A 257 -2.78 21.13 3.48
N THR A 258 -2.21 21.32 4.67
CA THR A 258 -0.98 20.64 5.13
C THR A 258 -1.06 19.12 4.95
N GLN A 259 -2.21 18.50 5.24
CA GLN A 259 -2.39 17.05 5.02
C GLN A 259 -2.21 16.63 3.56
N TYR A 260 -2.70 17.41 2.60
CA TYR A 260 -2.54 17.10 1.20
C TYR A 260 -1.08 17.26 0.77
N LEU A 261 -0.41 18.34 1.18
CA LEU A 261 0.99 18.60 0.87
C LEU A 261 1.93 17.50 1.38
N VAL A 262 1.68 16.94 2.58
CA VAL A 262 2.48 15.80 3.07
C VAL A 262 2.30 14.55 2.18
N ASN A 263 1.10 14.29 1.67
CA ASN A 263 0.89 13.17 0.76
C ASN A 263 1.55 13.41 -0.61
N VAL A 264 1.59 14.67 -1.07
CA VAL A 264 2.37 15.07 -2.24
C VAL A 264 3.87 14.84 -2.00
N SER A 265 4.41 15.18 -0.82
CA SER A 265 5.81 14.93 -0.51
C SER A 265 6.16 13.43 -0.46
N VAL A 266 5.26 12.60 0.10
CA VAL A 266 5.40 11.12 0.04
C VAL A 266 5.50 10.66 -1.41
N PHE A 267 4.63 11.18 -2.29
CA PHE A 267 4.63 10.83 -3.70
C PHE A 267 5.91 11.29 -4.42
N VAL A 268 6.37 12.52 -4.22
CA VAL A 268 7.60 13.03 -4.84
C VAL A 268 8.81 12.18 -4.44
N ILE A 269 8.94 11.85 -3.16
CA ILE A 269 10.03 11.00 -2.67
C ILE A 269 9.92 9.59 -3.23
N ALA A 270 8.71 9.03 -3.28
CA ALA A 270 8.45 7.75 -3.93
C ALA A 270 8.90 7.75 -5.39
N VAL A 271 8.63 8.81 -6.15
CA VAL A 271 9.07 8.96 -7.54
C VAL A 271 10.59 9.00 -7.66
N CYS A 272 11.27 9.79 -6.81
CA CYS A 272 12.74 9.86 -6.79
C CYS A 272 13.36 8.49 -6.48
N VAL A 273 12.86 7.82 -5.43
CA VAL A 273 13.31 6.48 -5.03
C VAL A 273 13.05 5.46 -6.13
N PHE A 274 11.88 5.50 -6.75
CA PHE A 274 11.50 4.59 -7.83
C PHE A 274 12.46 4.71 -9.01
N TYR A 275 12.66 5.92 -9.56
CA TYR A 275 13.54 6.10 -10.72
C TYR A 275 15.01 5.77 -10.40
N TYR A 276 15.48 6.08 -9.19
CA TYR A 276 16.81 5.67 -8.75
C TYR A 276 16.94 4.13 -8.69
N ALA A 277 15.98 3.45 -8.06
CA ALA A 277 15.98 1.99 -7.95
C ALA A 277 15.92 1.33 -9.33
N VAL A 278 15.08 1.83 -10.25
CA VAL A 278 15.00 1.33 -11.63
C VAL A 278 16.34 1.51 -12.36
N TYR A 279 16.98 2.67 -12.23
CA TYR A 279 18.28 2.92 -12.84
C TYR A 279 19.34 1.92 -12.38
N VAL A 280 19.40 1.63 -11.08
CA VAL A 280 20.38 0.69 -10.52
C VAL A 280 20.04 -0.75 -10.88
N ILE A 281 18.78 -1.16 -10.75
CA ILE A 281 18.33 -2.53 -11.06
C ILE A 281 18.58 -2.88 -12.53
N LYS A 282 18.38 -1.92 -13.45
CA LYS A 282 18.66 -2.11 -14.88
C LYS A 282 20.13 -2.35 -15.20
N LYS A 283 21.07 -2.04 -14.29
CA LYS A 283 22.49 -2.40 -14.47
C LYS A 283 22.78 -3.86 -14.12
N GLN A 284 21.89 -4.52 -13.39
CA GLN A 284 22.05 -5.89 -12.90
C GLN A 284 20.87 -6.77 -13.32
N THR A 285 20.57 -6.77 -14.62
CA THR A 285 19.39 -7.44 -15.17
C THR A 285 19.33 -8.92 -14.86
N GLU A 286 20.46 -9.64 -14.87
CA GLU A 286 20.48 -11.09 -14.60
C GLU A 286 20.01 -11.43 -13.17
N LYS A 287 20.49 -10.69 -12.17
CA LYS A 287 20.13 -10.95 -10.76
C LYS A 287 18.71 -10.51 -10.42
N TYR A 288 18.20 -9.49 -11.10
CA TYR A 288 16.93 -8.83 -10.77
C TYR A 288 15.84 -8.97 -11.84
N GLU A 289 16.01 -9.84 -12.84
CA GLU A 289 15.05 -10.03 -13.94
C GLU A 289 13.63 -10.30 -13.42
N SER A 290 13.50 -11.17 -12.42
CA SER A 290 12.20 -11.50 -11.81
C SER A 290 11.47 -10.32 -11.17
N PHE A 291 12.15 -9.19 -10.93
CA PHE A 291 11.56 -7.97 -10.38
C PHE A 291 11.03 -7.01 -11.47
N SER A 292 11.37 -7.23 -12.75
CA SER A 292 11.06 -6.33 -13.87
C SER A 292 9.55 -6.09 -14.04
N ASP A 293 8.75 -7.15 -13.98
CA ASP A 293 7.28 -7.03 -14.11
C ASP A 293 6.66 -6.23 -12.95
N TYR A 294 7.24 -6.34 -11.76
CA TYR A 294 6.82 -5.55 -10.60
C TYR A 294 7.23 -4.09 -10.72
N ILE A 295 8.42 -3.79 -11.27
CA ILE A 295 8.82 -2.42 -11.62
C ILE A 295 7.81 -1.80 -12.59
N ASN A 296 7.41 -2.52 -13.64
CA ASN A 296 6.44 -2.02 -14.62
C ASN A 296 5.07 -1.76 -13.98
N PHE A 297 4.64 -2.62 -13.06
CA PHE A 297 3.43 -2.41 -12.27
C PHE A 297 3.50 -1.12 -11.44
N VAL A 298 4.59 -0.93 -10.69
CA VAL A 298 4.80 0.27 -9.88
C VAL A 298 4.94 1.52 -10.75
N GLN A 299 5.54 1.41 -11.94
CA GLN A 299 5.63 2.51 -12.90
C GLN A 299 4.23 2.99 -13.33
N LEU A 300 3.31 2.07 -13.62
CA LEU A 300 1.93 2.42 -13.95
C LEU A 300 1.20 3.07 -12.78
N ILE A 301 1.43 2.61 -11.54
CA ILE A 301 0.90 3.26 -10.34
C ILE A 301 1.42 4.70 -10.22
N VAL A 302 2.73 4.92 -10.41
CA VAL A 302 3.34 6.26 -10.36
C VAL A 302 2.71 7.19 -11.39
N PHE A 303 2.54 6.73 -12.63
CA PHE A 303 1.89 7.55 -13.67
C PHE A 303 0.39 7.78 -13.41
N PHE A 304 -0.33 6.76 -12.92
CA PHE A 304 -1.71 6.91 -12.47
C PHE A 304 -1.83 7.99 -11.39
N MET A 305 -0.91 7.98 -10.43
CA MET A 305 -0.89 8.98 -9.35
C MET A 305 -0.55 10.39 -9.85
N LEU A 306 0.38 10.51 -10.80
CA LEU A 306 0.69 11.80 -11.42
C LEU A 306 -0.54 12.39 -12.14
N GLY A 307 -1.29 11.56 -12.87
CA GLY A 307 -2.53 11.98 -13.53
C GLY A 307 -3.69 12.23 -12.57
N SER A 308 -3.70 11.59 -11.40
CA SER A 308 -4.76 11.75 -10.40
C SER A 308 -4.49 12.83 -9.37
N ILE A 309 -3.38 13.59 -9.48
CA ILE A 309 -3.01 14.62 -8.49
C ILE A 309 -4.13 15.65 -8.26
N THR A 310 -4.86 16.03 -9.32
CA THR A 310 -6.00 16.96 -9.24
C THR A 310 -7.28 16.34 -8.67
N PHE A 311 -7.32 15.01 -8.50
CA PHE A 311 -8.42 14.25 -7.89
C PHE A 311 -8.06 13.89 -6.45
N THR A 312 -8.22 14.88 -5.55
CA THR A 312 -7.73 14.87 -4.17
C THR A 312 -7.94 13.55 -3.43
N LEU A 313 -9.17 13.03 -3.40
CA LEU A 313 -9.50 11.83 -2.65
C LEU A 313 -8.81 10.57 -3.21
N THR A 314 -8.77 10.43 -4.53
CA THR A 314 -8.12 9.29 -5.19
C THR A 314 -6.62 9.33 -4.96
N PHE A 315 -5.99 10.49 -5.17
CA PHE A 315 -4.57 10.69 -4.97
C PHE A 315 -4.14 10.37 -3.54
N ILE A 316 -4.84 10.94 -2.55
CA ILE A 316 -4.54 10.72 -1.13
C ILE A 316 -4.61 9.22 -0.79
N ARG A 317 -5.64 8.51 -1.23
CA ARG A 317 -5.80 7.08 -0.91
C ARG A 317 -4.66 6.22 -1.46
N PHE A 318 -4.22 6.51 -2.69
CA PHE A 318 -3.05 5.82 -3.26
C PHE A 318 -1.75 6.20 -2.54
N ALA A 319 -1.57 7.49 -2.21
CA ALA A 319 -0.41 7.96 -1.46
C ALA A 319 -0.32 7.34 -0.06
N ARG A 320 -1.44 7.15 0.63
CA ARG A 320 -1.50 6.61 1.99
C ARG A 320 -1.40 5.10 2.06
N TRP A 321 -1.95 4.37 1.09
CA TRP A 321 -2.10 2.91 1.19
C TRP A 321 -1.33 2.12 0.14
N VAL A 322 -1.24 2.61 -1.09
CA VAL A 322 -0.57 1.89 -2.19
C VAL A 322 0.94 2.18 -2.18
N ILE A 323 1.32 3.46 -2.11
CA ILE A 323 2.73 3.88 -2.17
C ILE A 323 3.59 3.24 -1.07
N PRO A 324 3.20 3.25 0.22
CA PRO A 324 3.99 2.60 1.27
C PRO A 324 4.18 1.10 1.04
N ALA A 325 3.16 0.42 0.53
CA ALA A 325 3.19 -1.01 0.27
C ALA A 325 4.15 -1.38 -0.88
N VAL A 326 4.17 -0.59 -1.97
CA VAL A 326 4.98 -0.92 -3.15
C VAL A 326 6.38 -0.30 -3.15
N ILE A 327 6.51 0.95 -2.70
CA ILE A 327 7.78 1.69 -2.74
C ILE A 327 8.75 1.20 -1.68
N SER A 328 8.27 0.73 -0.52
CA SER A 328 9.15 0.12 0.49
C SER A 328 9.91 -1.09 -0.08
N VAL A 329 9.24 -1.93 -0.89
CA VAL A 329 9.85 -3.07 -1.58
C VAL A 329 10.83 -2.60 -2.65
N VAL A 330 10.44 -1.64 -3.51
CA VAL A 330 11.31 -1.08 -4.56
C VAL A 330 12.56 -0.44 -3.99
N PHE A 331 12.42 0.38 -2.94
CA PHE A 331 13.53 0.99 -2.22
C PHE A 331 14.50 -0.08 -1.72
N MET A 332 13.97 -1.05 -0.98
CA MET A 332 14.77 -2.10 -0.35
C MET A 332 15.58 -2.90 -1.38
N VAL A 333 14.93 -3.32 -2.47
CA VAL A 333 15.56 -4.09 -3.54
C VAL A 333 16.55 -3.22 -4.33
N GLY A 334 16.20 -1.96 -4.63
CA GLY A 334 17.08 -1.02 -5.34
C GLY A 334 18.35 -0.67 -4.57
N MET A 335 18.25 -0.46 -3.25
CA MET A 335 19.42 -0.23 -2.40
C MET A 335 20.31 -1.47 -2.31
N GLN A 336 19.72 -2.67 -2.24
CA GLN A 336 20.51 -3.90 -2.29
C GLN A 336 21.22 -4.08 -3.64
N ALA A 337 20.55 -3.77 -4.75
CA ALA A 337 21.17 -3.79 -6.07
C ALA A 337 22.36 -2.82 -6.14
N ASN A 338 22.23 -1.63 -5.54
CA ASN A 338 23.31 -0.65 -5.50
C ASN A 338 24.51 -1.18 -4.70
N SER A 339 24.26 -1.76 -3.53
CA SER A 339 25.28 -2.38 -2.70
C SER A 339 25.99 -3.53 -3.43
N ASN A 340 25.24 -4.37 -4.14
CA ASN A 340 25.81 -5.48 -4.91
C ASN A 340 26.71 -4.96 -6.04
N ALA A 341 26.24 -3.95 -6.79
CA ALA A 341 27.02 -3.33 -7.86
C ALA A 341 28.32 -2.71 -7.34
N LYS A 342 28.29 -2.10 -6.15
CA LYS A 342 29.48 -1.59 -5.47
C LYS A 342 30.49 -2.69 -5.18
N ILE A 343 30.03 -3.81 -4.59
CA ILE A 343 30.90 -4.93 -4.23
C ILE A 343 31.55 -5.52 -5.47
N GLU A 344 30.78 -5.73 -6.53
CA GLU A 344 31.26 -6.24 -7.82
C GLU A 344 32.31 -5.32 -8.47
N MET A 345 32.11 -4.00 -8.41
CA MET A 345 33.11 -3.04 -8.88
C MET A 345 34.41 -3.06 -8.06
N LEU A 346 34.31 -3.26 -6.74
CA LEU A 346 35.48 -3.30 -5.84
C LEU A 346 36.29 -4.59 -5.98
N THR A 347 35.63 -5.72 -6.26
CA THR A 347 36.30 -7.02 -6.47
C THR A 347 36.82 -7.21 -7.90
N GLY A 348 36.27 -6.46 -8.88
CA GLY A 348 36.45 -6.71 -10.32
C GLY A 348 37.79 -6.38 -11.00
N ARG A 349 38.56 -5.33 -10.62
CA ARG A 349 39.98 -5.05 -10.98
C ARG A 349 40.37 -3.56 -10.80
N LYS A 350 41.67 -3.35 -10.54
CA LYS A 350 42.39 -2.11 -10.17
C LYS A 350 42.50 -1.06 -11.30
N ASN A 351 41.44 -0.31 -11.63
CA ASN A 351 41.56 0.87 -12.51
C ASN A 351 41.13 2.16 -11.80
N LYS A 352 41.88 3.27 -11.98
CA LYS A 352 41.59 4.57 -11.34
C LYS A 352 40.18 5.12 -11.66
N SER A 353 39.66 4.85 -12.86
CA SER A 353 38.29 5.24 -13.26
C SER A 353 37.21 4.46 -12.50
N VAL A 354 37.46 3.17 -12.21
CA VAL A 354 36.57 2.29 -11.44
C VAL A 354 36.53 2.69 -9.97
N ILE A 355 37.65 3.17 -9.43
CA ILE A 355 37.71 3.73 -8.06
C ILE A 355 36.85 4.99 -7.96
N LYS A 356 36.94 5.90 -8.95
CA LYS A 356 36.11 7.12 -8.98
C LYS A 356 34.62 6.79 -9.10
N SER A 357 34.24 5.81 -9.93
CA SER A 357 32.84 5.36 -10.04
C SER A 357 32.34 4.67 -8.76
N GLY A 358 33.17 3.85 -8.11
CA GLY A 358 32.87 3.24 -6.82
C GLY A 358 32.68 4.26 -5.69
N MET A 359 33.51 5.31 -5.66
CA MET A 359 33.36 6.43 -4.72
C MET A 359 32.07 7.23 -4.95
N THR A 360 31.69 7.48 -6.20
CA THR A 360 30.40 8.13 -6.51
C THR A 360 29.21 7.26 -6.09
N LEU A 361 29.27 5.94 -6.31
CA LEU A 361 28.19 5.04 -5.91
C LEU A 361 28.04 4.97 -4.40
N SER A 362 29.17 4.95 -3.67
CA SER A 362 29.19 4.97 -2.20
C SER A 362 28.67 6.29 -1.63
N SER A 363 28.99 7.42 -2.26
CA SER A 363 28.49 8.73 -1.83
C SER A 363 26.98 8.84 -2.06
N ASN A 364 26.49 8.38 -3.23
CA ASN A 364 25.06 8.37 -3.53
C ASN A 364 24.26 7.49 -2.56
N GLU A 365 24.79 6.30 -2.22
CA GLU A 365 24.14 5.41 -1.25
C GLU A 365 24.00 6.06 0.13
N LEU A 366 25.05 6.73 0.61
CA LEU A 366 25.06 7.40 1.90
C LEU A 366 24.10 8.59 1.92
N VAL A 367 24.11 9.41 0.87
CA VAL A 367 23.20 10.56 0.71
C VAL A 367 21.75 10.10 0.65
N ILE A 368 21.43 9.06 -0.14
CA ILE A 368 20.05 8.56 -0.25
C ILE A 368 19.57 7.98 1.07
N ASN A 369 20.39 7.18 1.77
CA ASN A 369 20.02 6.69 3.09
C ASN A 369 19.82 7.83 4.10
N PHE A 370 20.70 8.83 4.10
CA PHE A 370 20.59 9.99 4.98
C PHE A 370 19.31 10.79 4.71
N CYS A 371 19.04 11.13 3.45
CA CYS A 371 17.82 11.82 3.04
C CYS A 371 16.57 11.02 3.37
N MET A 372 16.59 9.70 3.14
CA MET A 372 15.47 8.83 3.50
C MET A 372 15.24 8.80 5.00
N VAL A 373 16.26 8.55 5.82
CA VAL A 373 16.12 8.55 7.28
C VAL A 373 15.64 9.91 7.79
N GLY A 374 16.22 11.01 7.31
CA GLY A 374 15.79 12.37 7.66
C GLY A 374 14.33 12.62 7.31
N TYR A 375 13.90 12.26 6.10
CA TYR A 375 12.50 12.36 5.70
C TYR A 375 11.59 11.50 6.58
N LEU A 376 11.98 10.27 6.88
CA LEU A 376 11.20 9.35 7.69
C LEU A 376 10.99 9.85 9.12
N LEU A 377 12.00 10.49 9.72
CA LEU A 377 11.89 11.11 11.04
C LEU A 377 10.93 12.30 11.01
N VAL A 378 11.04 13.18 10.02
CA VAL A 378 10.13 14.33 9.84
C VAL A 378 8.69 13.85 9.59
N HIS A 379 8.51 12.85 8.73
CA HIS A 379 7.20 12.30 8.42
C HIS A 379 6.61 11.55 9.63
N MET A 380 7.41 10.84 10.42
CA MET A 380 6.95 10.22 11.67
C MET A 380 6.54 11.27 12.70
N TRP A 381 7.29 12.36 12.82
CA TRP A 381 6.90 13.48 13.68
C TRP A 381 5.58 14.09 13.23
N TYR A 382 5.39 14.27 11.91
CA TYR A 382 4.11 14.72 11.37
C TYR A 382 2.99 13.70 11.58
N ALA A 383 3.27 12.40 11.41
CA ALA A 383 2.32 11.33 11.71
C ALA A 383 1.83 11.44 13.16
N CYS A 384 2.72 11.71 14.11
CA CYS A 384 2.33 11.87 15.51
C CYS A 384 1.60 13.20 15.79
N ASN A 385 2.03 14.33 15.20
CA ASN A 385 1.56 15.67 15.61
C ASN A 385 0.58 16.37 14.64
N GLY A 386 0.47 15.88 13.40
CA GLY A 386 -0.28 16.53 12.33
C GLY A 386 -1.25 15.62 11.56
N THR A 387 -1.32 14.33 11.92
CA THR A 387 -2.25 13.39 11.27
C THR A 387 -3.38 12.93 12.18
N SER A 388 -4.23 12.07 11.62
CA SER A 388 -5.36 11.48 12.30
C SER A 388 -5.01 10.56 13.47
N LEU A 389 -3.73 10.21 13.66
CA LEU A 389 -3.22 9.46 14.82
C LEU A 389 -3.46 10.14 16.18
N ILE A 390 -3.63 11.47 16.20
CA ILE A 390 -4.00 12.24 17.41
C ILE A 390 -5.44 11.93 17.83
N TRP A 391 -6.28 11.58 16.86
CA TRP A 391 -7.70 11.31 17.10
C TRP A 391 -7.97 9.91 17.66
N LEU A 392 -6.96 9.01 17.67
CA LEU A 392 -7.05 7.70 18.31
C LEU A 392 -7.19 7.83 19.82
N LYS A 393 -8.38 7.46 20.32
CA LYS A 393 -8.67 7.23 21.73
C LYS A 393 -8.69 5.73 22.01
N PHE A 394 -8.28 5.35 23.21
CA PHE A 394 -8.31 3.98 23.69
C PHE A 394 -9.26 3.87 24.88
N LYS A 395 -9.90 2.71 25.03
CA LYS A 395 -10.69 2.39 26.23
C LYS A 395 -9.81 2.16 27.44
#